data_AF-A0A091KGS9-F1
#
_entry.id   AF-A0A091KGS9-F1
#
_cell.length_a   1.000
_cell.length_b   1.000
_cell.length_c   1.000
_cell.angle_alpha   90.00
_cell.angle_beta   90.00
_cell.angle_gamma   90.00
#
_symmetry.space_group_name_H-M   'P 1'
#
loop_
_entity.id
_entity.type
_entity.pdbx_description
1 polymer ?
#
loop_
_entity_poly.entity_id
_entity_poly.type
_entity_poly.pdbx_seq_one_letter_code
_entity_poly.pdbx_strand_id
1 'polypeptide(L)'
;RYLQRTVKHPTLLQDPDLRQFLESSELPRAVNTQALSGAGILRMVNKAADAVNKMTIKMNESDAWFEEKQQQFENLDQQLRKLHASVEALVCHRKELSANTAAFAKSAAMLGNSEDHTALSRALSQLAEVEEKIDQLHQEQAFADFYVFSELLGDYIRLIAAVKGVFDHRMKCWQKWQDAQVTLQKKREAEAKLQLANKPDKLQQAKDEIKEWETKVQQGEKDFEQISKTIRKEVGRFEALKDFKTVIIKYLESLVQTQQQLIKYWEAFLPEAKAIA
;
A
#
# COMPACT_ATOMS: atom_id res chain seq x y z
N ARG A 1 -11.49 -4.97 -2.03
CA ARG A 1 -10.46 -5.61 -1.18
C ARG A 1 -10.37 -5.01 0.22
N TYR A 2 -10.33 -3.67 0.36
CA TYR A 2 -10.27 -2.98 1.67
C TYR A 2 -11.31 -3.46 2.69
N LEU A 3 -12.61 -3.31 2.39
CA LEU A 3 -13.69 -3.73 3.30
C LEU A 3 -13.58 -5.21 3.72
N GLN A 4 -13.27 -6.10 2.76
CA GLN A 4 -13.06 -7.52 3.05
C GLN A 4 -11.91 -7.76 4.05
N ARG A 5 -10.80 -7.01 3.96
CA ARG A 5 -9.71 -7.12 4.94
C ARG A 5 -10.14 -6.61 6.32
N THR A 6 -10.91 -5.51 6.36
CA THR A 6 -11.43 -4.93 7.59
C THR A 6 -12.36 -5.91 8.31
N VAL A 7 -13.36 -6.45 7.61
CA VAL A 7 -14.33 -7.38 8.23
C VAL A 7 -13.74 -8.75 8.56
N LYS A 8 -12.66 -9.18 7.88
CA LYS A 8 -11.92 -10.41 8.24
C LYS A 8 -11.03 -10.24 9.48
N HIS A 9 -10.79 -9.00 9.93
CA HIS A 9 -9.96 -8.74 11.10
C HIS A 9 -10.79 -8.93 12.38
N PRO A 10 -10.37 -9.80 13.33
CA PRO A 10 -11.15 -10.09 14.54
C PRO A 10 -11.48 -8.83 15.37
N THR A 11 -10.49 -7.97 15.59
CA THR A 11 -10.68 -6.69 16.30
C THR A 11 -11.53 -5.69 15.51
N LEU A 12 -11.19 -5.41 14.24
CA LEU A 12 -11.90 -4.37 13.48
C LEU A 12 -13.36 -4.76 13.19
N LEU A 13 -13.68 -6.04 13.05
CA LEU A 13 -15.07 -6.51 12.91
C LEU A 13 -15.93 -6.22 14.15
N GLN A 14 -15.30 -6.09 15.33
CA GLN A 14 -15.99 -5.76 16.58
C GLN A 14 -16.16 -4.25 16.77
N ASP A 15 -15.58 -3.44 15.89
CA ASP A 15 -15.67 -1.99 15.96
C ASP A 15 -17.13 -1.52 15.77
N PRO A 16 -17.69 -0.77 16.73
CA PRO A 16 -19.07 -0.30 16.65
C PRO A 16 -19.33 0.59 15.43
N ASP A 17 -18.38 1.44 15.07
CA ASP A 17 -18.53 2.36 13.93
C ASP A 17 -18.53 1.59 12.61
N LEU A 18 -17.69 0.55 12.48
CA LEU A 18 -17.72 -0.33 11.30
C LEU A 18 -19.05 -1.07 11.18
N ARG A 19 -19.55 -1.64 12.28
CA ARG A 19 -20.84 -2.36 12.26
C ARG A 19 -21.97 -1.42 11.90
N GLN A 20 -22.03 -0.25 12.54
CA GLN A 20 -23.01 0.78 12.22
C GLN A 20 -22.90 1.20 10.75
N PHE A 21 -21.69 1.41 10.23
CA PHE A 21 -21.46 1.76 8.83
C PHE A 21 -21.98 0.69 7.85
N LEU A 22 -21.87 -0.59 8.21
CA LEU A 22 -22.33 -1.70 7.36
C LEU A 22 -23.83 -2.01 7.50
N GLU A 23 -24.41 -1.75 8.67
CA GLU A 23 -25.79 -2.14 9.01
C GLU A 23 -26.80 -1.00 8.87
N SER A 24 -26.36 0.26 8.84
CA SER A 24 -27.26 1.41 8.75
C SER A 24 -27.84 1.57 7.34
N SER A 25 -29.16 1.75 7.23
CA SER A 25 -29.84 2.11 5.99
C SER A 25 -29.59 3.56 5.56
N GLU A 26 -29.30 4.44 6.52
CA GLU A 26 -28.94 5.84 6.31
C GLU A 26 -27.62 6.12 7.02
N LEU A 27 -26.60 6.52 6.26
CA LEU A 27 -25.33 6.95 6.83
C LEU A 27 -25.49 8.39 7.35
N PRO A 28 -24.97 8.71 8.56
CA PRO A 28 -25.00 10.07 9.06
C PRO A 28 -24.37 11.02 8.03
N ARG A 29 -25.03 12.16 7.80
CA ARG A 29 -24.58 13.18 6.86
C ARG A 29 -23.13 13.53 7.22
N ALA A 30 -22.22 13.44 6.26
CA ALA A 30 -20.80 13.67 6.50
C ALA A 30 -20.57 15.07 7.11
N VAL A 31 -20.34 15.13 8.42
CA VAL A 31 -19.92 16.34 9.14
C VAL A 31 -18.42 16.21 9.34
N ASN A 32 -17.65 17.21 8.90
CA ASN A 32 -16.18 17.18 8.88
C ASN A 32 -15.51 16.24 7.86
N THR A 33 -16.13 16.01 6.68
CA THR A 33 -15.32 15.68 5.49
C THR A 33 -14.55 16.92 5.04
N GLN A 34 -13.52 17.28 5.80
CA GLN A 34 -12.41 18.01 5.21
C GLN A 34 -11.91 17.13 4.07
N ALA A 35 -12.21 17.52 2.83
CA ALA A 35 -11.62 16.90 1.67
C ALA A 35 -10.12 16.79 1.92
N LEU A 36 -9.58 15.57 1.86
CA LEU A 36 -8.15 15.25 1.88
C LEU A 36 -7.39 15.85 0.66
N SER A 37 -7.93 16.91 0.07
CA SER A 37 -7.47 17.61 -1.14
C SER A 37 -6.83 18.97 -0.84
N GLY A 38 -6.42 19.22 0.42
CA GLY A 38 -5.60 20.38 0.82
C GLY A 38 -4.21 20.01 1.39
N ALA A 39 -3.87 18.72 1.43
CA ALA A 39 -2.70 18.17 2.11
C ALA A 39 -1.34 18.46 1.43
N GLY A 40 -1.29 19.38 0.45
CA GLY A 40 -0.04 19.77 -0.22
C GLY A 40 0.82 20.72 0.61
N ILE A 41 0.20 21.70 1.29
CA ILE A 41 0.93 22.79 1.97
C ILE A 41 1.12 22.50 3.47
N LEU A 42 0.11 21.96 4.16
CA LEU A 42 0.23 21.53 5.57
C LEU A 42 1.23 20.37 5.77
N ARG A 43 1.41 19.53 4.74
CA ARG A 43 2.38 18.42 4.77
C ARG A 43 3.82 18.90 4.62
N MET A 44 4.07 20.08 4.03
CA MET A 44 5.41 20.69 4.01
C MET A 44 5.78 21.29 5.36
N VAL A 45 4.83 21.94 6.05
CA VAL A 45 5.08 22.54 7.36
C VAL A 45 5.33 21.45 8.43
N ASN A 46 4.56 20.35 8.38
CA ASN A 46 4.79 19.20 9.26
C ASN A 46 6.11 18.48 8.95
N LYS A 47 6.53 18.38 7.69
CA LYS A 47 7.85 17.79 7.33
C LYS A 47 9.03 18.63 7.83
N ALA A 48 8.91 19.96 7.86
CA ALA A 48 9.95 20.82 8.42
C ALA A 48 10.00 20.73 9.96
N ALA A 49 8.85 20.64 10.63
CA ALA A 49 8.78 20.40 12.07
C ALA A 49 9.31 19.00 12.47
N ASP A 50 8.97 17.96 11.70
CA ASP A 50 9.50 16.60 11.87
C ASP A 50 11.02 16.51 11.60
N ALA A 51 11.56 17.36 10.70
CA ALA A 51 12.99 17.44 10.42
C ALA A 51 13.78 18.16 11.53
N VAL A 52 13.17 19.11 12.23
CA VAL A 52 13.78 19.79 13.39
C VAL A 52 13.73 18.91 14.64
N ASN A 53 12.69 18.05 14.78
CA ASN A 53 12.59 17.10 15.90
C ASN A 53 13.51 15.86 15.76
N LYS A 54 14.21 15.71 14.63
CA LYS A 54 15.23 14.66 14.43
C LYS A 54 16.53 14.89 15.20
N MET A 55 16.70 16.04 15.86
CA MET A 55 17.80 16.27 16.81
C MET A 55 17.48 15.81 18.24
N THR A 56 16.34 15.15 18.45
CA THR A 56 15.89 14.64 19.74
C THR A 56 16.15 13.12 19.78
N ILE A 57 17.24 12.73 20.46
CA ILE A 57 17.62 11.36 20.86
C ILE A 57 17.25 10.28 19.82
N LYS A 58 18.22 9.90 18.98
CA LYS A 58 18.10 8.71 18.13
C LYS A 58 17.86 7.50 19.06
N MET A 59 16.69 6.88 18.94
CA MET A 59 16.44 5.58 19.57
C MET A 59 17.52 4.63 19.08
N ASN A 60 18.30 4.12 20.03
CA ASN A 60 19.08 2.93 19.77
C ASN A 60 18.07 1.79 19.91
N GLU A 61 17.54 1.31 18.77
CA GLU A 61 16.61 0.19 18.77
C GLU A 61 17.34 -0.99 19.41
N SER A 62 16.99 -1.31 20.65
CA SER A 62 17.57 -2.43 21.38
C SER A 62 16.89 -3.76 21.02
N ASP A 63 15.75 -3.69 20.33
CA ASP A 63 14.99 -4.85 19.89
C ASP A 63 15.32 -5.21 18.44
N ALA A 64 16.20 -6.19 18.27
CA ALA A 64 16.66 -6.68 16.96
C ALA A 64 15.49 -7.08 16.03
N TRP A 65 14.35 -7.52 16.58
CA TRP A 65 13.19 -7.86 15.77
C TRP A 65 12.59 -6.63 15.08
N PHE A 66 12.49 -5.49 15.77
CA PHE A 66 11.96 -4.26 15.18
C PHE A 66 12.93 -3.69 14.14
N GLU A 67 14.23 -3.72 14.41
CA GLU A 67 15.26 -3.29 13.45
C GLU A 67 15.19 -4.11 12.16
N GLU A 68 15.18 -5.45 12.28
CA GLU A 68 15.06 -6.35 11.14
C GLU A 68 13.76 -6.11 10.35
N LYS A 69 12.61 -6.03 11.04
CA LYS A 69 11.32 -5.81 10.39
C LYS A 69 11.23 -4.46 9.72
N GLN A 70 11.75 -3.40 10.33
CA GLN A 70 11.76 -2.08 9.72
C GLN A 70 12.57 -2.07 8.42
N GLN A 71 13.75 -2.71 8.42
CA GLN A 71 14.56 -2.85 7.21
C GLN A 71 13.87 -3.73 6.15
N GLN A 72 13.21 -4.81 6.56
CA GLN A 72 12.44 -5.68 5.66
C GLN A 72 11.31 -4.91 4.97
N PHE A 73 10.51 -4.14 5.73
CA PHE A 73 9.41 -3.36 5.18
C PHE A 73 9.88 -2.18 4.32
N GLU A 74 11.02 -1.56 4.64
CA GLU A 74 11.63 -0.53 3.80
C GLU A 74 12.05 -1.10 2.43
N ASN A 75 12.74 -2.24 2.42
CA ASN A 75 13.13 -2.91 1.19
C ASN A 75 11.91 -3.33 0.37
N LEU A 76 10.90 -3.91 1.04
CA LEU A 76 9.67 -4.34 0.38
C LEU A 76 8.89 -3.17 -0.24
N ASP A 77 8.79 -2.02 0.43
CA ASP A 77 8.17 -0.81 -0.11
C ASP A 77 8.89 -0.34 -1.38
N GLN A 78 10.23 -0.28 -1.34
CA GLN A 78 11.03 0.14 -2.50
C GLN A 78 10.87 -0.81 -3.69
N GLN A 79 10.93 -2.12 -3.45
CA GLN A 79 10.79 -3.13 -4.50
C GLN A 79 9.38 -3.13 -5.10
N LEU A 80 8.34 -3.07 -4.27
CA LEU A 80 6.96 -3.05 -4.76
C LEU A 80 6.62 -1.77 -5.51
N ARG A 81 7.15 -0.61 -5.11
CA ARG A 81 6.98 0.64 -5.87
C ARG A 81 7.60 0.57 -7.26
N LYS A 82 8.82 0.01 -7.37
CA LYS A 82 9.47 -0.20 -8.66
C LYS A 82 8.66 -1.15 -9.53
N LEU A 83 8.21 -2.27 -8.97
CA LEU A 83 7.36 -3.24 -9.68
C LEU A 83 6.03 -2.60 -10.12
N HIS A 84 5.37 -1.84 -9.25
CA HIS A 84 4.12 -1.15 -9.59
C HIS A 84 4.30 -0.19 -10.77
N ALA A 85 5.35 0.63 -10.75
CA ALA A 85 5.65 1.53 -11.86
C ALA A 85 5.89 0.78 -13.17
N SER A 86 6.60 -0.35 -13.14
CA SER A 86 6.78 -1.21 -14.32
C SER A 86 5.46 -1.80 -14.83
N VAL A 87 4.56 -2.19 -13.93
CA VAL A 87 3.23 -2.70 -14.30
C VAL A 87 2.33 -1.60 -14.84
N GLU A 88 2.39 -0.38 -14.29
CA GLU A 88 1.67 0.78 -14.86
C GLU A 88 2.13 1.08 -16.29
N ALA A 89 3.44 1.02 -16.54
CA ALA A 89 3.98 1.14 -17.89
C ALA A 89 3.48 0.01 -18.80
N LEU A 90 3.48 -1.25 -18.31
CA LEU A 90 2.95 -2.40 -19.05
C LEU A 90 1.49 -2.18 -19.48
N VAL A 91 0.64 -1.65 -18.58
CA VAL A 91 -0.76 -1.32 -18.89
C VAL A 91 -0.85 -0.30 -20.03
N CYS A 92 -0.03 0.75 -20.01
CA CYS A 92 0.01 1.75 -21.08
C CYS A 92 0.44 1.12 -22.41
N HIS A 93 1.54 0.37 -22.41
CA HIS A 93 2.03 -0.30 -23.61
C HIS A 93 1.02 -1.31 -24.18
N ARG A 94 0.28 -2.02 -23.33
CA ARG A 94 -0.77 -2.95 -23.78
C ARG A 94 -1.92 -2.23 -24.48
N LYS A 95 -2.33 -1.06 -23.96
CA LYS A 95 -3.35 -0.21 -24.58
C LYS A 95 -2.88 0.37 -25.92
N GLU A 96 -1.63 0.80 -26.00
CA GLU A 96 -1.02 1.26 -27.25
C GLU A 96 -0.96 0.13 -28.29
N LEU A 97 -0.56 -1.08 -27.86
CA LEU A 97 -0.53 -2.26 -28.73
C LEU A 97 -1.92 -2.57 -29.28
N SER A 98 -2.94 -2.60 -28.42
CA SER A 98 -4.36 -2.73 -28.82
C SER A 98 -4.74 -1.69 -29.89
N ALA A 99 -4.50 -0.40 -29.64
CA ALA A 99 -4.84 0.66 -30.58
C ALA A 99 -4.13 0.50 -31.95
N ASN A 100 -2.86 0.11 -31.94
CA ASN A 100 -2.10 -0.14 -33.16
C ASN A 100 -2.60 -1.38 -33.92
N THR A 101 -2.94 -2.45 -33.20
CA THR A 101 -3.55 -3.65 -33.79
C THR A 101 -4.89 -3.32 -34.45
N ALA A 102 -5.76 -2.53 -33.80
CA ALA A 102 -7.02 -2.09 -34.39
C ALA A 102 -6.81 -1.25 -35.67
N ALA A 103 -5.82 -0.35 -35.66
CA ALA A 103 -5.46 0.45 -36.83
C ALA A 103 -4.92 -0.43 -37.99
N PHE A 104 -4.13 -1.44 -37.66
CA PHE A 104 -3.65 -2.43 -38.63
C PHE A 104 -4.80 -3.22 -39.24
N ALA A 105 -5.71 -3.75 -38.41
CA ALA A 105 -6.88 -4.49 -38.88
C ALA A 105 -7.71 -3.66 -39.88
N LYS A 106 -7.99 -2.41 -39.55
CA LYS A 106 -8.70 -1.47 -40.45
C LYS A 106 -7.95 -1.28 -41.78
N SER A 107 -6.63 -1.13 -41.72
CA SER A 107 -5.80 -0.94 -42.92
C SER A 107 -5.79 -2.19 -43.80
N ALA A 108 -5.69 -3.39 -43.20
CA ALA A 108 -5.77 -4.67 -43.89
C ALA A 108 -7.14 -4.85 -44.58
N ALA A 109 -8.24 -4.49 -43.91
CA ALA A 109 -9.57 -4.52 -44.50
C ALA A 109 -9.69 -3.57 -45.71
N MET A 110 -9.14 -2.35 -45.61
CA MET A 110 -9.13 -1.39 -46.72
C MET A 110 -8.33 -1.90 -47.93
N LEU A 111 -7.17 -2.52 -47.69
CA LEU A 111 -6.38 -3.16 -48.74
C LEU A 111 -7.14 -4.33 -49.38
N GLY A 112 -7.76 -5.19 -48.57
CA GLY A 112 -8.58 -6.30 -49.07
C GLY A 112 -9.72 -5.83 -49.99
N ASN A 113 -10.36 -4.71 -49.67
CA ASN A 113 -11.41 -4.11 -50.51
C ASN A 113 -10.89 -3.49 -51.81
N SER A 114 -9.60 -3.14 -51.87
CA SER A 114 -8.97 -2.50 -53.03
C SER A 114 -8.25 -3.51 -53.94
N GLU A 115 -8.17 -4.77 -53.52
CA GLU A 115 -7.43 -5.83 -54.20
C GLU A 115 -8.31 -6.57 -55.22
N ASP A 116 -7.82 -6.68 -56.45
CA ASP A 116 -8.52 -7.34 -57.55
C ASP A 116 -8.38 -8.88 -57.48
N HIS A 117 -7.26 -9.38 -56.96
CA HIS A 117 -7.03 -10.81 -56.84
C HIS A 117 -7.89 -11.40 -55.71
N THR A 118 -8.95 -12.12 -56.07
CA THR A 118 -9.98 -12.60 -55.12
C THR A 118 -9.42 -13.37 -53.93
N ALA A 119 -8.42 -14.24 -54.13
CA ALA A 119 -7.84 -15.01 -53.04
C ALA A 119 -7.04 -14.12 -52.07
N LEU A 120 -6.35 -13.10 -52.59
CA LEU A 120 -5.57 -12.16 -51.78
C LEU A 120 -6.50 -11.19 -51.03
N SER A 121 -7.52 -10.67 -51.72
CA SER A 121 -8.59 -9.86 -51.13
C SER A 121 -9.24 -10.58 -49.93
N ARG A 122 -9.66 -11.84 -50.13
CA ARG A 122 -10.24 -12.69 -49.08
C ARG A 122 -9.27 -12.89 -47.91
N ALA A 123 -8.00 -13.17 -48.18
CA ALA A 123 -7.03 -13.38 -47.12
C ALA A 123 -6.75 -12.11 -46.30
N LEU A 124 -6.72 -10.94 -46.95
CA LEU A 124 -6.59 -9.63 -46.27
C LEU A 124 -7.81 -9.32 -45.39
N SER A 125 -9.02 -9.61 -45.86
CA SER A 125 -10.23 -9.46 -45.05
C SER A 125 -10.23 -10.40 -43.82
N GLN A 126 -9.80 -11.65 -43.99
CA GLN A 126 -9.68 -12.58 -42.87
C GLN A 126 -8.56 -12.19 -41.89
N LEU A 127 -7.44 -11.66 -42.39
CA LEU A 127 -6.38 -11.11 -41.55
C LEU A 127 -6.91 -9.94 -40.70
N ALA A 128 -7.71 -9.05 -41.31
CA ALA A 128 -8.34 -7.96 -40.58
C ALA A 128 -9.24 -8.47 -39.44
N GLU A 129 -10.08 -9.48 -39.70
CA GLU A 129 -10.95 -10.08 -38.67
C GLU A 129 -10.13 -10.74 -37.54
N VAL A 130 -9.03 -11.41 -37.88
CA VAL A 130 -8.12 -12.01 -36.89
C VAL A 130 -7.49 -10.94 -36.01
N GLU A 131 -7.01 -9.85 -36.61
CA GLU A 131 -6.40 -8.73 -35.88
C GLU A 131 -7.42 -7.98 -35.01
N GLU A 132 -8.68 -7.82 -35.44
CA GLU A 132 -9.76 -7.31 -34.59
C GLU A 132 -9.98 -8.18 -33.34
N LYS A 133 -9.94 -9.51 -33.50
CA LYS A 133 -10.03 -10.44 -32.35
C LYS A 133 -8.81 -10.35 -31.45
N ILE A 134 -7.62 -10.15 -32.01
CA ILE A 134 -6.37 -9.96 -31.24
C ILE A 134 -6.38 -8.64 -30.47
N ASP A 135 -6.90 -7.56 -31.07
CA ASP A 135 -7.11 -6.28 -30.38
C ASP A 135 -7.99 -6.46 -29.13
N GLN A 136 -9.13 -7.16 -29.26
CA GLN A 136 -10.00 -7.47 -28.11
C GLN A 136 -9.24 -8.21 -27.00
N LEU A 137 -8.40 -9.20 -27.34
CA LEU A 137 -7.56 -9.89 -26.36
C LEU A 137 -6.55 -8.94 -25.68
N HIS A 138 -5.94 -8.02 -26.43
CA HIS A 138 -5.04 -7.02 -25.85
C HIS A 138 -5.78 -6.08 -24.89
N GLN A 139 -7.01 -5.69 -25.20
CA GLN A 139 -7.85 -4.88 -24.31
C GLN A 139 -8.18 -5.64 -23.01
N GLU A 140 -8.59 -6.90 -23.11
CA GLU A 140 -8.84 -7.78 -21.96
C GLU A 140 -7.60 -7.94 -21.08
N GLN A 141 -6.43 -8.16 -21.68
CA GLN A 141 -5.16 -8.18 -20.96
C GLN A 141 -4.86 -6.85 -20.27
N ALA A 142 -5.07 -5.71 -20.94
CA ALA A 142 -4.84 -4.41 -20.33
C ALA A 142 -5.74 -4.19 -19.10
N PHE A 143 -6.97 -4.70 -19.13
CA PHE A 143 -7.87 -4.69 -17.98
C PHE A 143 -7.37 -5.59 -16.85
N ALA A 144 -6.88 -6.79 -17.14
CA ALA A 144 -6.30 -7.68 -16.14
C ALA A 144 -5.01 -7.09 -15.53
N ASP A 145 -4.10 -6.60 -16.36
CA ASP A 145 -2.85 -5.91 -15.98
C ASP A 145 -3.15 -4.78 -14.98
N PHE A 146 -4.21 -3.99 -15.23
CA PHE A 146 -4.61 -2.89 -14.36
C PHE A 146 -5.39 -3.33 -13.11
N TYR A 147 -6.60 -3.87 -13.29
CA TYR A 147 -7.54 -4.09 -12.18
C TYR A 147 -7.14 -5.27 -11.28
N VAL A 148 -6.46 -6.27 -11.83
CA VAL A 148 -6.03 -7.44 -11.05
C VAL A 148 -4.65 -7.18 -10.46
N PHE A 149 -3.66 -6.80 -11.29
CA PHE A 149 -2.27 -6.77 -10.85
C PHE A 149 -1.81 -5.39 -10.33
N SER A 150 -1.93 -4.32 -11.11
CA SER A 150 -1.52 -2.97 -10.67
C SER A 150 -2.26 -2.55 -9.39
N GLU A 151 -3.58 -2.68 -9.35
CA GLU A 151 -4.38 -2.34 -8.17
C GLU A 151 -4.04 -3.20 -6.94
N LEU A 152 -3.66 -4.48 -7.12
CA LEU A 152 -3.18 -5.32 -6.02
C LEU A 152 -1.88 -4.78 -5.43
N LEU A 153 -0.92 -4.45 -6.30
CA LEU A 153 0.36 -3.88 -5.89
C LEU A 153 0.15 -2.54 -5.17
N GLY A 154 -0.69 -1.66 -5.72
CA GLY A 154 -1.05 -0.38 -5.09
C GLY A 154 -1.68 -0.56 -3.71
N ASP A 155 -2.56 -1.55 -3.54
CA ASP A 155 -3.13 -1.92 -2.24
C ASP A 155 -2.06 -2.34 -1.23
N TYR A 156 -1.11 -3.17 -1.63
CA TYR A 156 -0.04 -3.65 -0.74
C TYR A 156 0.96 -2.54 -0.39
N ILE A 157 1.29 -1.65 -1.33
CA ILE A 157 2.11 -0.45 -1.06
C ILE A 157 1.44 0.42 0.02
N ARG A 158 0.12 0.63 -0.07
CA ARG A 158 -0.64 1.38 0.96
C ARG A 158 -0.61 0.69 2.32
N LEU A 159 -0.75 -0.64 2.35
CA LEU A 159 -0.66 -1.40 3.60
C LEU A 159 0.74 -1.33 4.23
N ILE A 160 1.80 -1.45 3.43
CA ILE A 160 3.18 -1.33 3.92
C ILE A 160 3.44 0.08 4.45
N ALA A 161 2.95 1.11 3.77
CA ALA A 161 3.04 2.48 4.26
C ALA A 161 2.32 2.64 5.62
N ALA A 162 1.18 1.98 5.83
CA ALA A 162 0.50 1.97 7.12
C ALA A 162 1.32 1.26 8.20
N VAL A 163 1.94 0.11 7.90
CA VAL A 163 2.84 -0.60 8.84
C VAL A 163 4.03 0.28 9.24
N LYS A 164 4.67 0.96 8.27
CA LYS A 164 5.76 1.90 8.54
C LYS A 164 5.31 3.04 9.45
N GLY A 165 4.12 3.60 9.20
CA GLY A 165 3.54 4.64 10.06
C GLY A 165 3.30 4.17 11.50
N VAL A 166 2.98 2.89 11.70
CA VAL A 166 2.84 2.30 13.03
C VAL A 166 4.20 2.14 13.74
N PHE A 167 5.28 1.78 13.02
CA PHE A 167 6.63 1.79 13.60
C PHE A 167 7.06 3.21 14.01
N ASP A 168 6.78 4.22 13.18
CA ASP A 168 7.03 5.62 13.53
C ASP A 168 6.23 6.05 14.77
N HIS A 169 5.00 5.53 14.95
CA HIS A 169 4.22 5.81 16.15
C HIS A 169 4.82 5.15 17.39
N ARG A 170 5.32 3.90 17.29
CA ARG A 170 6.07 3.25 18.38
C ARG A 170 7.31 4.05 18.79
N MET A 171 8.05 4.58 17.82
CA MET A 171 9.19 5.47 18.06
C MET A 171 8.77 6.72 18.86
N LYS A 172 7.64 7.33 18.52
CA LYS A 172 7.10 8.49 19.27
C LYS A 172 6.68 8.12 20.69
N CYS A 173 6.07 6.96 20.90
CA CYS A 173 5.76 6.45 22.24
C CYS A 173 7.04 6.26 23.08
N TRP A 174 8.09 5.71 22.48
CA TRP A 174 9.39 5.56 23.12
C TRP A 174 10.01 6.91 23.50
N GLN A 175 10.05 7.88 22.57
CA GLN A 175 10.57 9.22 22.86
C GLN A 175 9.83 9.87 24.02
N LYS A 176 8.50 9.82 24.01
CA LYS A 176 7.67 10.35 25.11
C LYS A 176 8.01 9.71 26.47
N TRP A 177 8.26 8.40 26.49
CA TRP A 177 8.67 7.69 27.69
C TRP A 177 10.06 8.14 28.18
N GLN A 178 11.03 8.24 27.28
CA GLN A 178 12.39 8.70 27.60
C GLN A 178 12.42 10.15 28.09
N ASP A 179 11.66 11.05 27.46
CA ASP A 179 11.55 12.44 27.89
C ASP A 179 10.95 12.56 29.31
N ALA A 180 9.98 11.70 29.64
CA ALA A 180 9.44 11.61 30.99
C ALA A 180 10.50 11.11 31.99
N GLN A 181 11.33 10.14 31.59
CA GLN A 181 12.41 9.60 32.42
C GLN A 181 13.50 10.64 32.70
N VAL A 182 13.91 11.41 31.68
CA VAL A 182 14.87 12.51 31.83
C VAL A 182 14.29 13.60 32.72
N THR A 183 13.01 13.95 32.55
CA THR A 183 12.34 14.92 33.42
C THR A 183 12.28 14.45 34.87
N LEU A 184 11.92 13.19 35.11
CA LEU A 184 11.92 12.60 36.44
C LEU A 184 13.31 12.68 37.09
N GLN A 185 14.37 12.36 36.35
CA GLN A 185 15.74 12.44 36.84
C GLN A 185 16.12 13.87 37.26
N LYS A 186 15.77 14.87 36.45
CA LYS A 186 15.97 16.29 36.80
C LYS A 186 15.20 16.70 38.06
N LYS A 187 13.98 16.19 38.25
CA LYS A 187 13.18 16.44 39.46
C LYS A 187 13.82 15.84 40.71
N ARG A 188 14.36 14.61 40.61
CA ARG A 188 15.12 13.97 41.70
C ARG A 188 16.40 14.74 42.05
N GLU A 189 17.14 15.22 41.06
CA GLU A 189 18.33 16.06 41.29
C GLU A 189 17.98 17.41 41.95
N ALA A 190 16.86 18.02 41.58
CA ALA A 190 16.38 19.25 42.19
C ALA A 190 15.96 19.03 43.66
N GLU A 191 15.29 17.91 43.95
CA GLU A 191 14.90 17.52 45.30
C GLU A 191 16.13 17.27 46.19
N ALA A 192 17.13 16.56 45.70
CA ALA A 192 18.40 16.37 46.41
C ALA A 192 19.10 17.70 46.75
N LYS A 193 19.07 18.68 45.84
CA LYS A 193 19.61 20.03 46.10
C LYS A 193 18.80 20.78 47.16
N LEU A 194 17.48 20.64 47.18
CA LEU A 194 16.60 21.26 48.19
C LEU A 194 16.82 20.65 49.58
N GLN A 195 17.05 19.34 49.65
CA GLN A 195 17.42 18.66 50.89
C GLN A 195 18.74 19.21 51.45
N LEU A 196 19.78 19.34 50.62
CA LEU A 196 21.07 19.91 51.02
C LEU A 196 20.95 21.38 51.46
N ALA A 197 20.07 22.16 50.84
CA ALA A 197 19.83 23.56 51.17
C ALA A 197 18.92 23.78 52.39
N ASN A 198 18.44 22.70 53.04
CA ASN A 198 17.63 22.71 54.25
C ASN A 198 16.34 23.58 54.14
N LYS A 199 15.62 23.47 53.01
CA LYS A 199 14.36 24.22 52.74
C LYS A 199 13.12 23.31 52.83
N PRO A 200 12.60 23.02 54.03
CA PRO A 200 11.53 22.03 54.24
C PRO A 200 10.21 22.39 53.53
N ASP A 201 9.86 23.68 53.45
CA ASP A 201 8.59 24.14 52.86
C ASP A 201 8.43 23.78 51.37
N LYS A 202 9.55 23.64 50.64
CA LYS A 202 9.56 23.28 49.22
C LYS A 202 9.80 21.79 48.97
N LEU A 203 10.18 21.04 50.01
CA LEU A 203 10.54 19.64 49.88
C LEU A 203 9.32 18.76 49.63
N GLN A 204 8.19 19.06 50.28
CA GLN A 204 6.95 18.30 50.06
C GLN A 204 6.46 18.43 48.62
N GLN A 205 6.44 19.66 48.08
CA GLN A 205 6.10 19.90 46.67
C GLN A 205 7.01 19.13 45.71
N ALA A 206 8.32 19.13 45.94
CA ALA A 206 9.26 18.38 45.10
C ALA A 206 9.00 16.87 45.13
N LYS A 207 8.64 16.30 46.29
CA LYS A 207 8.26 14.89 46.42
C LYS A 207 6.97 14.56 45.69
N ASP A 208 5.98 15.44 45.76
CA ASP A 208 4.70 15.26 45.05
C ASP A 208 4.90 15.32 43.52
N GLU A 209 5.73 16.25 43.02
CA GLU A 209 6.12 16.31 41.61
C GLU A 209 6.89 15.06 41.16
N ILE A 210 7.80 14.54 41.98
CA ILE A 210 8.50 13.28 41.68
C ILE A 210 7.50 12.14 41.53
N LYS A 211 6.55 11.98 42.46
CA LYS A 211 5.53 10.93 42.40
C LYS A 211 4.65 11.01 41.15
N GLU A 212 4.30 12.23 40.74
CA GLU A 212 3.57 12.46 39.48
C GLU A 212 4.38 12.00 38.26
N TRP A 213 5.66 12.37 38.20
CA TRP A 213 6.53 11.99 37.08
C TRP A 213 6.89 10.50 37.09
N GLU A 214 6.99 9.86 38.26
CA GLU A 214 7.11 8.40 38.37
C GLU A 214 5.90 7.70 37.74
N THR A 215 4.70 8.20 38.02
CA THR A 215 3.45 7.69 37.41
C THR A 215 3.47 7.88 35.89
N LYS A 216 3.93 9.03 35.39
CA LYS A 216 4.07 9.29 33.94
C LYS A 216 5.08 8.37 33.27
N VAL A 217 6.22 8.10 33.91
CA VAL A 217 7.24 7.17 33.40
C VAL A 217 6.68 5.76 33.33
N GLN A 218 6.00 5.29 34.39
CA GLN A 218 5.37 3.97 34.40
C GLN A 218 4.28 3.84 33.33
N GLN A 219 3.48 4.88 33.10
CA GLN A 219 2.49 4.86 32.03
C GLN A 219 3.14 4.83 30.64
N GLY A 220 4.19 5.63 30.42
CA GLY A 220 4.94 5.65 29.16
C GLY A 220 5.56 4.29 28.83
N GLU A 221 6.11 3.60 29.83
CA GLU A 221 6.65 2.25 29.70
C GLU A 221 5.55 1.25 29.30
N LYS A 222 4.41 1.27 30.00
CA LYS A 222 3.25 0.41 29.69
C LYS A 222 2.71 0.65 28.28
N ASP A 223 2.55 1.92 27.88
CA ASP A 223 2.08 2.29 26.54
C ASP A 223 3.04 1.76 25.47
N PHE A 224 4.37 1.93 25.69
CA PHE A 224 5.40 1.45 24.78
C PHE A 224 5.45 -0.09 24.68
N GLU A 225 5.30 -0.79 25.81
CA GLU A 225 5.24 -2.25 25.81
C GLU A 225 3.98 -2.76 25.10
N GLN A 226 2.83 -2.12 25.35
CA GLN A 226 1.55 -2.50 24.77
C GLN A 226 1.52 -2.29 23.26
N ILE A 227 2.01 -1.15 22.76
CA ILE A 227 2.11 -0.91 21.31
C ILE A 227 3.09 -1.91 20.68
N SER A 228 4.22 -2.19 21.32
CA SER A 228 5.20 -3.16 20.80
C SER A 228 4.62 -4.57 20.67
N LYS A 229 3.90 -5.05 21.70
CA LYS A 229 3.20 -6.34 21.67
C LYS A 229 2.14 -6.39 20.57
N THR A 230 1.36 -5.32 20.43
CA THR A 230 0.30 -5.21 19.41
C THR A 230 0.89 -5.24 17.99
N ILE A 231 1.98 -4.50 17.76
CA ILE A 231 2.66 -4.49 16.46
C ILE A 231 3.16 -5.87 16.07
N ARG A 232 3.82 -6.60 16.98
CA ARG A 232 4.30 -7.96 16.70
C ARG A 232 3.17 -8.88 16.27
N LYS A 233 2.04 -8.82 17.00
CA LYS A 233 0.84 -9.61 16.66
C LYS A 233 0.30 -9.25 15.27
N GLU A 234 0.16 -7.96 14.97
CA GLU A 234 -0.42 -7.50 13.71
C GLU A 234 0.51 -7.71 12.50
N VAL A 235 1.82 -7.56 12.67
CA VAL A 235 2.81 -7.92 11.62
C VAL A 235 2.74 -9.42 11.33
N GLY A 236 2.67 -10.27 12.36
CA GLY A 236 2.49 -11.71 12.16
C GLY A 236 1.20 -12.06 11.40
N ARG A 237 0.10 -11.36 11.70
CA ARG A 237 -1.17 -11.53 10.97
C ARG A 237 -1.06 -11.05 9.52
N PHE A 238 -0.39 -9.91 9.29
CA PHE A 238 -0.17 -9.35 7.95
C PHE A 238 0.64 -10.30 7.07
N GLU A 239 1.72 -10.87 7.58
CA GLU A 239 2.58 -11.81 6.84
C GLU A 239 1.89 -13.15 6.54
N ALA A 240 0.93 -13.56 7.38
CA ALA A 240 0.13 -14.76 7.15
C ALA A 240 -0.95 -14.62 6.05
N LEU A 241 -1.14 -13.42 5.48
CA LEU A 241 -2.16 -13.19 4.46
C LEU A 241 -1.77 -13.85 3.12
N LYS A 242 -2.52 -14.90 2.75
CA LYS A 242 -2.34 -15.64 1.48
C LYS A 242 -2.92 -14.94 0.25
N ASP A 243 -3.65 -13.84 0.43
CA ASP A 243 -4.43 -13.17 -0.61
C ASP A 243 -3.57 -12.73 -1.81
N PHE A 244 -2.32 -12.28 -1.57
CA PHE A 244 -1.41 -11.87 -2.66
C PHE A 244 -1.15 -13.00 -3.64
N LYS A 245 -0.73 -14.17 -3.14
CA LYS A 245 -0.40 -15.34 -3.97
C LYS A 245 -1.60 -15.77 -4.82
N THR A 246 -2.78 -15.85 -4.22
CA THR A 246 -4.00 -16.25 -4.93
C THR A 246 -4.35 -15.30 -6.08
N VAL A 247 -4.20 -13.98 -5.88
CA VAL A 247 -4.49 -13.00 -6.93
C VAL A 247 -3.45 -13.06 -8.05
N ILE A 248 -2.16 -13.25 -7.71
CA ILE A 248 -1.09 -13.42 -8.71
C ILE A 248 -1.31 -14.68 -9.55
N ILE A 249 -1.71 -15.80 -8.95
CA ILE A 249 -2.02 -17.03 -9.70
C ILE A 249 -3.13 -16.75 -10.71
N LYS A 250 -4.23 -16.10 -10.30
CA LYS A 250 -5.33 -15.73 -11.20
C LYS A 250 -4.88 -14.82 -12.35
N TYR A 251 -3.98 -13.88 -12.06
CA TYR A 251 -3.41 -13.02 -13.09
C TYR A 251 -2.58 -13.82 -14.09
N LEU A 252 -1.68 -14.70 -13.63
CA LEU A 252 -0.88 -15.56 -14.52
C LEU A 252 -1.76 -16.51 -15.35
N GLU A 253 -2.81 -17.07 -14.76
CA GLU A 253 -3.79 -17.89 -15.48
C GLU A 253 -4.46 -17.09 -16.62
N SER A 254 -4.82 -15.82 -16.38
CA SER A 254 -5.41 -14.96 -17.41
C SER A 254 -4.45 -14.67 -18.57
N LEU A 255 -3.15 -14.52 -18.28
CA LEU A 255 -2.11 -14.37 -19.32
C LEU A 255 -1.99 -15.63 -20.18
N VAL A 256 -1.97 -16.80 -19.54
CA VAL A 256 -1.89 -18.10 -20.24
C VAL A 256 -3.12 -18.31 -21.13
N GLN A 257 -4.32 -18.04 -20.60
CA GLN A 257 -5.56 -18.16 -21.36
C GLN A 257 -5.57 -17.25 -22.60
N THR A 258 -5.15 -16.00 -22.44
CA THR A 258 -5.06 -15.07 -23.57
C THR A 258 -4.05 -15.55 -24.62
N GLN A 259 -2.88 -16.02 -24.19
CA GLN A 259 -1.86 -16.51 -25.11
C GLN A 259 -2.34 -17.75 -25.88
N GLN A 260 -3.05 -18.66 -25.21
CA GLN A 260 -3.66 -19.83 -25.87
C GLN A 260 -4.70 -19.41 -26.91
N GLN A 261 -5.50 -18.38 -26.62
CA GLN A 261 -6.51 -17.89 -27.55
C GLN A 261 -5.87 -17.20 -28.77
N LEU A 262 -4.80 -16.42 -28.55
CA LEU A 262 -4.00 -15.82 -29.62
C LEU A 262 -3.44 -16.88 -30.58
N ILE A 263 -2.88 -17.98 -30.05
CA ILE A 263 -2.38 -19.09 -30.86
C ILE A 263 -3.50 -19.67 -31.74
N LYS A 264 -4.68 -19.94 -31.16
CA LYS A 264 -5.83 -20.47 -31.91
C LYS A 264 -6.27 -19.56 -33.04
N TYR A 265 -6.25 -18.23 -32.85
CA TYR A 265 -6.60 -17.29 -33.91
C TYR A 265 -5.61 -17.34 -35.08
N TRP A 266 -4.31 -17.39 -34.78
CA TRP A 266 -3.29 -17.53 -35.82
C TRP A 266 -3.32 -18.89 -36.53
N GLU A 267 -3.54 -19.98 -35.79
CA GLU A 267 -3.68 -21.32 -36.36
C GLU A 267 -4.89 -21.42 -37.30
N ALA A 268 -6.01 -20.79 -36.93
CA ALA A 268 -7.21 -20.73 -37.77
C ALA A 268 -6.99 -19.92 -39.06
N PHE A 269 -6.14 -18.89 -39.02
CA PHE A 269 -5.80 -18.05 -40.19
C PHE A 269 -4.81 -18.72 -41.14
N LEU A 270 -3.93 -19.58 -40.63
CA LEU A 270 -2.80 -20.16 -41.36
C LEU A 270 -3.16 -20.81 -42.72
N PRO A 271 -4.28 -21.56 -42.87
CA PRO A 271 -4.67 -22.14 -44.16
C PRO A 271 -4.93 -21.06 -45.22
N GLU A 272 -5.49 -19.93 -44.82
CA GLU A 272 -5.92 -18.87 -45.73
C GLU A 272 -4.71 -18.09 -46.24
N ALA A 273 -3.72 -17.89 -45.37
CA ALA A 273 -2.42 -17.36 -45.76
C ALA A 273 -1.69 -18.27 -46.77
N LYS A 274 -1.80 -19.60 -46.60
CA LYS A 274 -1.18 -20.57 -47.52
C LYS A 274 -1.88 -20.65 -48.87
N ALA A 275 -3.17 -20.33 -48.94
CA ALA A 275 -3.95 -20.35 -50.17
C ALA A 275 -3.60 -19.21 -51.16
N ILE A 276 -2.79 -18.24 -50.73
CA ILE A 276 -2.29 -17.13 -51.56
C ILE A 276 -1.04 -17.54 -52.35
N ALA A 277 -0.27 -18.51 -51.85
CA ALA A 277 1.03 -18.93 -52.38
C ALA A 277 0.93 -19.84 -53.61
#